data_AF-A0A4R7UCJ6-F1
#
_entry.id   AF-A0A4R7UCJ6-F1
#
_cell.length_a   1.000
_cell.length_b   1.000
_cell.length_c   1.000
_cell.angle_alpha   90.00
_cell.angle_beta   90.00
_cell.angle_gamma   90.00
#
_symmetry.space_group_name_H-M   'P 1'
#
loop_
_entity.id
_entity.type
_entity.pdbx_description
1 polymer ?
#
loop_
_entity_poly.entity_id
_entity_poly.type
_entity_poly.pdbx_seq_one_letter_code
_entity_poly.pdbx_strand_id
1 'polypeptide(L)'
;MRKKYRKILGFYAFATLITPLTIATSCGSNIYKETNKIKETKKENTEEPAKPLINAESLNYKVDNNLISFPLVFKSLNSDSYILTSSEDLSKNTFKRVQYNKAINKMQDEISREIKSQFKDQIHFTFKQPVKTLSKVDEQNSKFPKDINIQIFNDYAVLKFNSVRTQLVLDGINIQDKESQESKWDSKGVKNKIFLNYSLYYKAKKVNNIIPFSLEFEKNIVYPTPVDALKVDIDENNFQSLNLDFNSKKLKDISFKASLVSVSDGDTFSVLAKENKIIGNVNVEKGQTYKLRLRGIDTPEKGVGAKDGYKYSGAFEYHFALKSTEFAEKFFNKYKDDVLISFVDGKDTYNRTVGEIIFGKDETTGNYKYSYSTEIVRAGLTLPLEDSTWSNAFIHNEEDSYIYIMYPKMSEAANQAYQQQLGFFKYFNEPLEISLYVYGLKRNSGYGPFYDDGVDEIKVKDFISKKGD
;
A
#
# COMPACT_ATOMS: atom_id res chain seq x y z
N MET A 1 36.48 -44.65 31.65
CA MET A 1 36.92 -44.21 30.30
C MET A 1 36.54 -42.75 30.11
N ARG A 2 37.51 -41.84 30.11
CA ARG A 2 37.32 -40.40 29.92
C ARG A 2 37.32 -40.08 28.42
N LYS A 3 36.25 -39.50 27.88
CA LYS A 3 36.27 -38.86 26.55
C LYS A 3 36.11 -37.35 26.70
N LYS A 4 37.10 -36.64 26.15
CA LYS A 4 37.27 -35.19 26.11
C LYS A 4 36.26 -34.57 25.13
N TYR A 5 35.53 -33.54 25.57
CA TYR A 5 34.82 -32.63 24.68
C TYR A 5 35.76 -31.51 24.21
N ARG A 6 35.98 -31.41 22.89
CA ARG A 6 36.59 -30.26 22.24
C ARG A 6 35.47 -29.33 21.76
N LYS A 7 35.44 -28.10 22.27
CA LYS A 7 34.64 -26.99 21.72
C LYS A 7 35.29 -26.52 20.42
N ILE A 8 34.50 -26.40 19.36
CA ILE A 8 34.84 -25.63 18.16
C ILE A 8 33.82 -24.49 18.07
N LEU A 9 34.28 -23.26 18.28
CA LEU A 9 33.58 -22.04 17.88
C LEU A 9 33.83 -21.84 16.39
N GLY A 10 32.77 -21.92 15.57
CA GLY A 10 32.78 -21.49 14.18
C GLY A 10 32.18 -20.10 14.07
N PHE A 11 33.03 -19.09 13.90
CA PHE A 11 32.66 -17.74 13.47
C PHE A 11 32.26 -17.80 11.98
N TYR A 12 31.01 -17.46 11.64
CA TYR A 12 30.62 -17.16 10.26
C TYR A 12 30.69 -15.65 10.05
N ALA A 13 31.69 -15.21 9.30
CA ALA A 13 31.78 -13.86 8.76
C ALA A 13 30.91 -13.78 7.50
N PHE A 14 29.85 -12.97 7.53
CA PHE A 14 29.09 -12.58 6.35
C PHE A 14 29.90 -11.53 5.58
N ALA A 15 30.40 -11.90 4.40
CA ALA A 15 30.95 -10.97 3.43
C ALA A 15 29.80 -10.45 2.54
N THR A 16 29.41 -9.19 2.74
CA THR A 16 28.48 -8.48 1.84
C THR A 16 29.23 -8.04 0.59
N LEU A 17 28.93 -8.67 -0.56
CA LEU A 17 29.29 -8.15 -1.88
C LEU A 17 28.41 -6.94 -2.20
N ILE A 18 29.04 -5.79 -2.41
CA ILE A 18 28.43 -4.59 -2.99
C ILE A 18 28.75 -4.64 -4.49
N THR A 19 27.74 -4.83 -5.33
CA THR A 19 27.86 -4.64 -6.78
C THR A 19 27.58 -3.18 -7.14
N PRO A 20 28.35 -2.56 -8.06
CA PRO A 20 28.09 -1.20 -8.51
C PRO A 20 26.95 -1.15 -9.53
N LEU A 21 25.99 -0.26 -9.28
CA LEU A 21 24.94 0.14 -10.22
C LEU A 21 25.57 0.83 -11.43
N THR A 22 25.49 0.23 -12.62
CA THR A 22 25.77 0.90 -13.89
C THR A 22 24.51 1.59 -14.39
N ILE A 23 24.56 2.92 -14.49
CA ILE A 23 23.52 3.75 -15.11
C ILE A 23 23.71 3.65 -16.63
N ALA A 24 22.74 3.05 -17.33
CA ALA A 24 22.66 3.09 -18.78
C ALA A 24 21.89 4.33 -19.22
N THR A 25 22.57 5.24 -19.90
CA THR A 25 21.98 6.35 -20.66
C THR A 25 21.41 5.83 -21.98
N SER A 26 20.11 5.99 -22.21
CA SER A 26 19.49 5.76 -23.52
C SER A 26 19.15 7.10 -24.16
N CYS A 27 19.78 7.36 -25.31
CA CYS A 27 19.49 8.49 -26.19
C CYS A 27 18.50 8.03 -27.27
N GLY A 28 17.34 8.70 -27.33
CA GLY A 28 16.71 9.21 -28.55
C GLY A 28 16.08 8.24 -29.57
N SER A 29 14.80 8.44 -29.85
CA SER A 29 14.37 8.90 -31.18
C SER A 29 12.93 9.42 -31.17
N ASN A 30 12.73 10.53 -31.86
CA ASN A 30 11.48 11.26 -32.08
C ASN A 30 10.47 10.52 -32.97
N ILE A 31 9.28 11.13 -33.02
CA ILE A 31 8.28 11.18 -34.11
C ILE A 31 7.07 10.25 -33.90
N TYR A 32 5.95 10.82 -33.43
CA TYR A 32 4.65 10.65 -34.09
C TYR A 32 3.80 11.92 -33.91
N LYS A 33 3.32 12.43 -35.05
CA LYS A 33 2.46 13.61 -35.19
C LYS A 33 1.03 13.26 -34.79
N GLU A 34 0.44 14.05 -33.90
CA GLU A 34 -1.00 14.16 -33.74
C GLU A 34 -1.62 14.98 -34.87
N THR A 35 -2.70 14.45 -35.44
CA THR A 35 -3.83 15.26 -35.88
C THR A 35 -5.11 14.46 -35.67
N ASN A 36 -5.95 14.88 -34.72
CA ASN A 36 -7.40 14.85 -34.88
C ASN A 36 -8.04 15.96 -34.04
N LYS A 37 -8.54 16.98 -34.75
CA LYS A 37 -9.34 18.08 -34.22
C LYS A 37 -10.72 17.55 -33.82
N ILE A 38 -11.01 17.56 -32.53
CA ILE A 38 -12.39 17.56 -32.03
C ILE A 38 -12.76 19.02 -31.71
N LYS A 39 -13.79 19.52 -32.39
CA LYS A 39 -14.41 20.81 -32.12
C LYS A 39 -15.22 20.69 -30.84
N GLU A 40 -14.72 21.23 -29.73
CA GLU A 40 -15.53 21.50 -28.56
C GLU A 40 -16.02 22.96 -28.57
N THR A 41 -17.33 23.09 -28.41
CA THR A 41 -18.08 24.32 -28.33
C THR A 41 -17.84 24.97 -26.96
N LYS A 42 -16.97 25.99 -26.92
CA LYS A 42 -16.78 26.85 -25.74
C LYS A 42 -18.06 27.65 -25.46
N LYS A 43 -18.73 27.37 -24.33
CA LYS A 43 -19.52 28.37 -23.61
C LYS A 43 -18.57 29.15 -22.71
N GLU A 44 -18.44 30.45 -22.97
CA GLU A 44 -17.76 31.40 -22.11
C GLU A 44 -18.50 31.50 -20.76
N ASN A 45 -17.92 30.91 -19.72
CA ASN A 45 -18.06 31.44 -18.37
C ASN A 45 -16.79 32.23 -18.08
N THR A 46 -16.90 33.55 -18.16
CA THR A 46 -15.91 34.51 -17.65
C THR A 46 -15.94 34.46 -16.13
N GLU A 47 -15.32 33.43 -15.55
CA GLU A 47 -14.83 33.52 -14.17
C GLU A 47 -13.56 34.38 -14.19
N GLU A 48 -13.65 35.49 -13.48
CA GLU A 48 -12.57 36.43 -13.23
C GLU A 48 -11.34 35.64 -12.69
N PRO A 49 -10.16 35.73 -13.33
CA PRO A 49 -8.98 35.00 -12.86
C PRO A 49 -8.67 35.42 -11.42
N ALA A 50 -8.71 34.46 -10.51
CA ALA A 50 -8.33 34.67 -9.12
C ALA A 50 -6.97 35.38 -9.09
N LYS A 51 -6.94 36.59 -8.51
CA LYS A 51 -5.73 37.37 -8.31
C LYS A 51 -4.66 36.47 -7.68
N PRO A 52 -3.41 36.48 -8.16
CA PRO A 52 -2.33 35.70 -7.56
C PRO A 52 -2.23 36.07 -6.08
N LEU A 53 -2.38 35.07 -5.21
CA LEU A 53 -2.19 35.26 -3.78
C LEU A 53 -0.76 35.78 -3.56
N ILE A 54 -0.72 36.94 -2.93
CA ILE A 54 0.42 37.73 -2.47
C ILE A 54 1.59 36.84 -2.08
N ASN A 55 2.75 37.11 -2.70
CA ASN A 55 4.08 36.57 -2.37
C ASN A 55 4.24 36.44 -0.85
N ALA A 56 4.43 35.20 -0.36
CA ALA A 56 4.93 35.00 0.98
C ALA A 56 6.26 35.75 1.10
N GLU A 57 6.32 36.72 2.00
CA GLU A 57 7.50 37.52 2.27
C GLU A 57 8.72 36.61 2.41
N SER A 58 9.79 36.90 1.68
CA SER A 58 11.02 36.14 1.77
C SER A 58 11.61 36.33 3.17
N LEU A 59 11.43 35.34 4.04
CA LEU A 59 11.80 35.42 5.45
C LEU A 59 13.26 35.04 5.64
N ASN A 60 13.96 35.78 6.51
CA ASN A 60 15.38 35.62 6.78
C ASN A 60 15.61 34.99 8.17
N TYR A 61 16.26 33.83 8.23
CA TYR A 61 16.74 33.21 9.47
C TYR A 61 18.27 33.22 9.52
N LYS A 62 18.87 33.40 10.70
CA LYS A 62 20.32 33.28 10.90
C LYS A 62 20.63 32.16 11.88
N VAL A 63 21.41 31.19 11.43
CA VAL A 63 21.88 30.06 12.26
C VAL A 63 22.83 30.57 13.35
N ASP A 64 22.68 30.07 14.58
CA ASP A 64 23.60 30.40 15.67
C ASP A 64 24.93 29.66 15.49
N ASN A 65 25.94 30.39 15.05
CA ASN A 65 27.27 29.84 14.79
C ASN A 65 27.94 29.28 16.06
N ASN A 66 27.53 29.68 17.25
CA ASN A 66 28.06 29.11 18.51
C ASN A 66 27.60 27.67 18.72
N LEU A 67 26.50 27.27 18.08
CA LEU A 67 25.99 25.91 18.14
C LEU A 67 26.74 24.98 17.18
N ILE A 68 27.36 25.49 16.13
CA ILE A 68 28.06 24.68 15.12
C ILE A 68 29.58 24.81 15.31
N SER A 69 30.18 23.88 16.05
CA SER A 69 31.62 23.91 16.39
C SER A 69 32.56 23.53 15.25
N PHE A 70 32.08 23.51 14.00
CA PHE A 70 32.83 23.01 12.85
C PHE A 70 32.64 23.96 11.65
N PRO A 71 33.72 24.44 11.01
CA PRO A 71 33.62 25.51 10.02
C PRO A 71 33.06 24.98 8.69
N LEU A 72 31.77 25.21 8.44
CA LEU A 72 31.13 24.82 7.18
C LEU A 72 31.25 25.93 6.14
N VAL A 73 31.50 25.55 4.89
CA VAL A 73 31.63 26.45 3.73
C VAL A 73 30.95 25.82 2.51
N PHE A 74 30.37 26.67 1.66
CA PHE A 74 29.86 26.23 0.35
C PHE A 74 31.01 26.09 -0.65
N LYS A 75 31.18 24.90 -1.22
CA LYS A 75 32.18 24.62 -2.26
C LYS A 75 31.48 24.17 -3.54
N SER A 76 31.86 24.76 -4.68
CA SER A 76 31.34 24.31 -5.98
C SER A 76 31.76 22.87 -6.21
N LEU A 77 30.79 22.00 -6.51
CA LEU A 77 31.02 20.61 -6.89
C LEU A 77 31.25 20.50 -8.40
N ASN A 78 30.44 21.25 -9.17
CA ASN A 78 30.52 21.38 -10.62
C ASN A 78 29.84 22.70 -11.06
N SER A 79 29.64 22.87 -12.37
CA SER A 79 28.95 24.03 -12.97
C SER A 79 27.57 24.29 -12.38
N ASP A 80 26.87 23.26 -11.90
CA ASP A 80 25.43 23.33 -11.62
C ASP A 80 25.08 23.06 -10.15
N SER A 81 26.07 22.78 -9.31
CA SER A 81 25.83 22.41 -7.90
C SER A 81 26.94 22.78 -6.95
N TYR A 82 26.54 22.87 -5.68
CA TYR A 82 27.42 23.07 -4.54
C TYR A 82 27.35 21.86 -3.60
N ILE A 83 28.33 21.80 -2.71
CA ILE A 83 28.29 21.01 -1.48
C ILE A 83 28.55 21.94 -0.30
N LEU A 84 27.97 21.61 0.86
CA LEU A 84 28.30 22.24 2.12
C LEU A 84 29.34 21.35 2.81
N THR A 85 30.60 21.78 2.87
CA THR A 85 31.74 20.98 3.36
C THR A 85 32.48 21.72 4.46
N SER A 86 33.43 21.07 5.12
CA SER A 86 34.43 21.77 5.92
C SER A 86 35.37 22.60 5.06
N SER A 87 35.89 23.70 5.61
CA SER A 87 37.11 24.33 5.11
C SER A 87 38.36 23.48 5.39
N GLU A 88 38.28 22.51 6.29
CA GLU A 88 39.37 21.59 6.61
C GLU A 88 39.37 20.34 5.71
N ASP A 89 40.54 19.72 5.52
CA ASP A 89 40.66 18.46 4.78
C ASP A 89 40.07 17.28 5.58
N LEU A 90 38.98 16.71 5.06
CA LEU A 90 38.27 15.55 5.61
C LEU A 90 38.80 14.20 5.08
N SER A 91 39.68 14.20 4.07
CA SER A 91 40.02 13.00 3.31
C SER A 91 40.71 11.92 4.15
N LYS A 92 41.51 12.31 5.16
CA LYS A 92 42.37 11.39 5.94
C LYS A 92 42.00 11.28 7.42
N ASN A 93 40.96 11.96 7.90
CA ASN A 93 40.67 12.06 9.33
C ASN A 93 39.22 11.66 9.65
N THR A 94 39.03 10.43 10.11
CA THR A 94 37.72 9.89 10.52
C THR A 94 37.06 10.71 11.62
N PHE A 95 37.83 11.21 12.58
CA PHE A 95 37.30 12.04 13.67
C PHE A 95 36.70 13.35 13.14
N LYS A 96 37.39 14.03 12.20
CA LYS A 96 36.87 15.23 11.54
C LYS A 96 35.59 14.95 10.74
N ARG A 97 35.49 13.79 10.07
CA ARG A 97 34.26 13.39 9.36
C ARG A 97 33.08 13.21 10.32
N VAL A 98 33.31 12.61 11.49
CA VAL A 98 32.28 12.48 12.54
C VAL A 98 31.85 13.85 13.05
N GLN A 99 32.80 14.76 13.31
CA GLN A 99 32.49 16.14 13.73
C GLN A 99 31.71 16.90 12.66
N TYR A 100 32.11 16.78 11.40
CA TYR A 100 31.39 17.33 10.24
C TYR A 100 29.94 16.83 10.19
N ASN A 101 29.71 15.52 10.24
CA ASN A 101 28.35 14.96 10.19
C ASN A 101 27.51 15.44 11.39
N LYS A 102 28.11 15.51 12.59
CA LYS A 102 27.44 16.05 13.78
C LYS A 102 27.07 17.52 13.61
N ALA A 103 27.95 18.31 13.01
CA ALA A 103 27.70 19.74 12.72
C ALA A 103 26.57 19.92 11.70
N ILE A 104 26.56 19.13 10.62
CA ILE A 104 25.47 19.13 9.63
C ILE A 104 24.14 18.78 10.29
N ASN A 105 24.06 17.66 11.02
CA ASN A 105 22.82 17.24 11.68
C ASN A 105 22.32 18.31 12.65
N LYS A 106 23.21 18.86 13.49
CA LYS A 106 22.86 19.90 14.45
C LYS A 106 22.34 21.18 13.78
N MET A 107 22.99 21.60 12.68
CA MET A 107 22.52 22.72 11.86
C MET A 107 21.12 22.45 11.30
N GLN A 108 20.87 21.25 10.76
CA GLN A 108 19.57 20.87 10.21
C GLN A 108 18.47 20.83 11.26
N ASP A 109 18.76 20.29 12.44
CA ASP A 109 17.82 20.24 13.57
C ASP A 109 17.47 21.66 14.05
N GLU A 110 18.48 22.52 14.16
CA GLU A 110 18.30 23.91 14.59
C GLU A 110 17.45 24.70 13.60
N ILE A 111 17.80 24.66 12.31
CA ILE A 111 17.04 25.31 11.24
C ILE A 111 15.60 24.78 11.20
N SER A 112 15.40 23.46 11.24
CA SER A 112 14.07 22.85 11.19
C SER A 112 13.22 23.26 12.40
N ARG A 113 13.82 23.29 13.60
CA ARG A 113 13.14 23.72 14.83
C ARG A 113 12.74 25.19 14.76
N GLU A 114 13.64 26.07 14.32
CA GLU A 114 13.34 27.49 14.24
C GLU A 114 12.26 27.77 13.20
N ILE A 115 12.38 27.20 12.00
CA ILE A 115 11.35 27.34 10.97
C ILE A 115 10.02 26.81 11.51
N LYS A 116 9.99 25.66 12.17
CA LYS A 116 8.74 25.16 12.77
C LYS A 116 8.16 26.13 13.81
N SER A 117 9.00 26.77 14.61
CA SER A 117 8.60 27.76 15.61
C SER A 117 8.02 29.03 14.97
N GLN A 118 8.75 29.63 14.03
CA GLN A 118 8.38 30.89 13.40
C GLN A 118 7.15 30.78 12.49
N PHE A 119 6.99 29.64 11.82
CA PHE A 119 5.96 29.48 10.78
C PHE A 119 4.72 28.71 11.25
N LYS A 120 4.68 28.27 12.52
CA LYS A 120 3.59 27.44 13.04
C LYS A 120 2.20 28.01 12.74
N ASP A 121 2.04 29.33 12.92
CA ASP A 121 0.75 30.01 12.79
C ASP A 121 0.44 30.46 11.34
N GLN A 122 1.45 30.49 10.48
CA GLN A 122 1.30 30.84 9.06
C GLN A 122 0.99 29.63 8.18
N ILE A 123 1.22 28.42 8.71
CA ILE A 123 1.04 27.18 7.97
C ILE A 123 -0.41 26.71 8.05
N HIS A 124 -1.09 26.79 6.91
CA HIS A 124 -2.44 26.30 6.71
C HIS A 124 -2.46 25.22 5.63
N PHE A 125 -2.81 24.00 5.99
CA PHE A 125 -2.93 22.90 5.04
C PHE A 125 -4.36 22.80 4.53
N THR A 126 -4.49 22.85 3.21
CA THR A 126 -5.68 22.46 2.49
C THR A 126 -5.48 21.03 1.99
N PHE A 127 -6.49 20.18 2.11
CA PHE A 127 -6.44 18.80 1.64
C PHE A 127 -7.29 18.63 0.39
N LYS A 128 -6.82 17.79 -0.54
CA LYS A 128 -7.61 17.40 -1.72
C LYS A 128 -8.87 16.68 -1.29
N GLN A 129 -9.99 17.00 -1.94
CA GLN A 129 -11.27 16.36 -1.70
C GLN A 129 -11.44 15.09 -2.55
N PRO A 130 -12.15 14.07 -2.06
CA PRO A 130 -12.68 13.96 -0.69
C PRO A 130 -11.56 13.71 0.33
N VAL A 131 -11.71 14.24 1.54
CA VAL A 131 -10.79 13.96 2.66
C VAL A 131 -10.85 12.47 2.99
N LYS A 132 -9.70 11.81 2.88
CA LYS A 132 -9.49 10.40 3.23
C LYS A 132 -8.55 10.26 4.44
N THR A 133 -8.37 9.02 4.91
CA THR A 133 -7.45 8.70 6.00
C THR A 133 -6.06 9.25 5.73
N LEU A 134 -5.53 8.98 4.54
CA LEU A 134 -4.30 9.60 4.05
C LEU A 134 -4.65 10.69 3.03
N SER A 135 -5.11 11.83 3.53
CA SER A 135 -5.44 12.98 2.68
C SER A 135 -4.19 13.58 2.06
N LYS A 136 -4.17 13.66 0.72
CA LYS A 136 -3.12 14.36 -0.01
C LYS A 136 -3.26 15.86 0.22
N VAL A 137 -2.16 16.52 0.56
CA VAL A 137 -2.12 17.99 0.69
C VAL A 137 -2.30 18.61 -0.68
N ASP A 138 -3.18 19.60 -0.78
CA ASP A 138 -3.33 20.45 -1.94
C ASP A 138 -2.28 21.55 -1.88
N GLU A 139 -1.15 21.35 -2.55
CA GLU A 139 -0.01 22.26 -2.52
C GLU A 139 -0.31 23.65 -3.09
N GLN A 140 -1.31 23.78 -3.97
CA GLN A 140 -1.69 25.03 -4.62
C GLN A 140 -2.56 25.88 -3.69
N ASN A 141 -3.48 25.22 -2.97
CA ASN A 141 -4.41 25.89 -2.07
C ASN A 141 -3.94 25.94 -0.61
N SER A 142 -2.84 25.25 -0.27
CA SER A 142 -2.21 25.34 1.05
C SER A 142 -1.33 26.58 1.17
N LYS A 143 -1.26 27.14 2.37
CA LYS A 143 -0.40 28.26 2.71
C LYS A 143 0.77 27.77 3.55
N PHE A 144 1.96 27.81 2.97
CA PHE A 144 3.23 27.57 3.66
C PHE A 144 4.35 28.22 2.83
N PRO A 145 5.48 28.61 3.45
CA PRO A 145 6.58 29.25 2.72
C PRO A 145 7.12 28.29 1.65
N LYS A 146 7.22 28.77 0.41
CA LYS A 146 7.83 28.02 -0.69
C LYS A 146 9.35 28.22 -0.72
N ASP A 147 9.80 29.42 -0.38
CA ASP A 147 11.21 29.76 -0.24
C ASP A 147 11.48 30.35 1.15
N ILE A 148 12.58 29.96 1.79
CA ILE A 148 13.01 30.48 3.09
C ILE A 148 14.48 30.87 2.98
N ASN A 149 14.79 32.14 3.18
CA ASN A 149 16.18 32.59 3.20
C ASN A 149 16.80 32.22 4.55
N ILE A 150 17.96 31.59 4.50
CA ILE A 150 18.71 31.21 5.68
C ILE A 150 20.14 31.72 5.55
N GLN A 151 20.70 32.18 6.65
CA GLN A 151 22.10 32.55 6.75
C GLN A 151 22.83 31.45 7.52
N ILE A 152 23.70 30.73 6.82
CA ILE A 152 24.58 29.72 7.39
C ILE A 152 25.96 30.37 7.49
N PHE A 153 26.45 30.58 8.72
CA PHE A 153 27.64 31.40 8.98
C PHE A 153 27.50 32.83 8.43
N ASN A 154 28.26 33.16 7.38
CA ASN A 154 28.26 34.47 6.73
C ASN A 154 27.61 34.42 5.35
N ASP A 155 27.20 33.24 4.88
CA ASP A 155 26.64 33.03 3.55
C ASP A 155 25.11 32.94 3.62
N TYR A 156 24.46 33.59 2.66
CA TYR A 156 23.02 33.46 2.45
C TYR A 156 22.72 32.31 1.49
N ALA A 157 21.81 31.45 1.90
CA ALA A 157 21.27 30.35 1.14
C ALA A 157 19.74 30.38 1.18
N VAL A 158 19.10 29.58 0.34
CA VAL A 158 17.64 29.50 0.24
C VAL A 158 17.21 28.05 0.37
N LEU A 159 16.29 27.77 1.29
CA LEU A 159 15.55 26.52 1.32
C LEU A 159 14.37 26.64 0.38
N LYS A 160 14.36 25.83 -0.67
CA LYS A 160 13.27 25.76 -1.64
C LYS A 160 12.41 24.55 -1.38
N PHE A 161 11.10 24.75 -1.30
CA PHE A 161 10.14 23.68 -1.17
C PHE A 161 10.30 22.69 -2.33
N ASN A 162 10.37 21.41 -1.99
CA ASN A 162 10.59 20.32 -2.93
C ASN A 162 9.34 19.44 -3.03
N SER A 163 8.81 19.01 -1.90
CA SER A 163 7.65 18.13 -1.86
C SER A 163 6.94 18.18 -0.52
N VAL A 164 5.66 17.81 -0.52
CA VAL A 164 4.93 17.45 0.68
C VAL A 164 4.64 15.95 0.66
N ARG A 165 4.80 15.29 1.81
CA ARG A 165 4.34 13.91 2.01
C ARG A 165 3.48 13.84 3.25
N THR A 166 2.55 12.91 3.26
CA THR A 166 1.72 12.61 4.43
C THR A 166 1.97 11.19 4.89
N GLN A 167 1.83 10.95 6.18
CA GLN A 167 1.94 9.63 6.79
C GLN A 167 0.87 9.51 7.86
N LEU A 168 0.21 8.34 7.90
CA LEU A 168 -0.72 8.02 8.97
C LEU A 168 0.05 7.67 10.24
N VAL A 169 -0.39 8.22 11.37
CA VAL A 169 0.12 7.89 12.70
C VAL A 169 -0.93 7.11 13.45
N LEU A 170 -0.58 5.89 13.83
CA LEU A 170 -1.44 4.94 14.53
C LEU A 170 -0.98 4.72 15.99
N ASP A 171 -0.28 5.71 16.57
CA ASP A 171 0.26 5.64 17.92
C ASP A 171 -0.86 5.35 18.93
N GLY A 172 -0.64 4.36 19.81
CA GLY A 172 -1.62 3.92 20.81
C GLY A 172 -2.77 3.05 20.26
N ILE A 173 -3.03 3.07 18.95
CA ILE A 173 -4.07 2.26 18.30
C ILE A 173 -3.48 0.94 17.76
N ASN A 174 -2.18 0.90 17.49
CA ASN A 174 -1.48 -0.31 17.04
C ASN A 174 -0.93 -1.18 18.19
N ILE A 175 -1.47 -1.04 19.40
CA ILE A 175 -1.07 -1.90 20.52
C ILE A 175 -1.68 -3.28 20.30
N GLN A 176 -0.84 -4.31 20.33
CA GLN A 176 -1.18 -5.68 19.96
C GLN A 176 -1.59 -6.50 21.19
N ASP A 177 -2.62 -6.03 21.87
CA ASP A 177 -3.24 -6.74 22.99
C ASP A 177 -4.77 -6.76 22.82
N LYS A 178 -5.42 -7.69 23.52
CA LYS A 178 -6.85 -7.93 23.37
C LYS A 178 -7.72 -6.74 23.81
N GLU A 179 -7.36 -6.09 24.92
CA GLU A 179 -8.16 -4.99 25.50
C GLU A 179 -8.10 -3.76 24.60
N SER A 180 -6.91 -3.42 24.10
CA SER A 180 -6.69 -2.33 23.16
C SER A 180 -7.36 -2.59 21.82
N GLN A 181 -7.35 -3.84 21.32
CA GLN A 181 -7.97 -4.22 20.05
C GLN A 181 -9.49 -4.00 20.03
N GLU A 182 -10.18 -4.38 21.11
CA GLU A 182 -11.64 -4.28 21.23
C GLU A 182 -12.10 -2.86 21.64
N SER A 183 -11.16 -1.97 21.99
CA SER A 183 -11.50 -0.59 22.29
C SER A 183 -12.15 0.05 21.07
N LYS A 184 -13.30 0.71 21.29
CA LYS A 184 -13.99 1.44 20.21
C LYS A 184 -12.98 2.40 19.59
N TRP A 185 -12.72 2.23 18.30
CA TRP A 185 -11.94 3.20 17.56
C TRP A 185 -12.58 4.59 17.71
N ASP A 186 -11.94 5.44 18.50
CA ASP A 186 -12.22 6.86 18.49
C ASP A 186 -11.56 7.46 17.24
N SER A 187 -12.38 7.82 16.27
CA SER A 187 -11.96 8.45 15.03
C SER A 187 -11.14 9.74 15.26
N LYS A 188 -11.18 10.31 16.47
CA LYS A 188 -10.33 11.44 16.90
C LYS A 188 -8.88 11.07 17.17
N GLY A 189 -8.54 9.79 17.30
CA GLY A 189 -7.20 9.31 17.64
C GLY A 189 -6.23 9.23 16.46
N VAL A 190 -6.72 9.28 15.22
CA VAL A 190 -5.85 9.12 14.05
C VAL A 190 -5.36 10.47 13.56
N LYS A 191 -4.04 10.57 13.42
CA LYS A 191 -3.36 11.79 13.00
C LYS A 191 -2.63 11.56 11.70
N ASN A 192 -2.56 12.60 10.88
CA ASN A 192 -1.59 12.65 9.80
C ASN A 192 -0.39 13.48 10.21
N LYS A 193 0.79 12.89 10.05
CA LYS A 193 2.04 13.63 9.97
C LYS A 193 2.19 14.16 8.56
N ILE A 194 2.36 15.47 8.46
CA ILE A 194 2.62 16.19 7.22
C ILE A 194 4.06 16.62 7.26
N PHE A 195 4.82 16.23 6.25
CA PHE A 195 6.22 16.59 6.12
C PHE A 195 6.37 17.54 4.92
N LEU A 196 6.76 18.78 5.20
CA LEU A 196 7.19 19.72 4.17
C LEU A 196 8.70 19.56 3.97
N ASN A 197 9.10 19.10 2.79
CA ASN A 197 10.50 18.86 2.48
C ASN A 197 11.08 20.02 1.67
N TYR A 198 12.23 20.52 2.10
CA TYR A 198 12.95 21.62 1.45
C TYR A 198 14.35 21.19 1.05
N SER A 199 14.78 21.61 -0.14
CA SER A 199 16.15 21.45 -0.63
C SER A 199 16.94 22.74 -0.45
N LEU A 200 18.23 22.63 -0.13
CA LEU A 200 19.11 23.79 0.05
C LEU A 200 19.69 24.26 -1.29
N TYR A 201 19.64 25.57 -1.53
CA TYR A 201 20.22 26.24 -2.69
C TYR A 201 21.17 27.36 -2.26
N TYR A 202 22.32 27.45 -2.91
CA TYR A 202 23.28 28.53 -2.75
C TYR A 202 23.58 29.12 -4.13
N LYS A 203 23.48 30.45 -4.27
CA LYS A 203 23.65 31.16 -5.56
C LYS A 203 22.82 30.52 -6.69
N ALA A 204 21.54 30.26 -6.40
CA ALA A 204 20.57 29.61 -7.28
C ALA A 204 20.90 28.17 -7.72
N LYS A 205 21.94 27.53 -7.16
CA LYS A 205 22.34 26.15 -7.48
C LYS A 205 22.10 25.23 -6.28
N LYS A 206 21.71 23.98 -6.55
CA LYS A 206 21.37 22.99 -5.51
C LYS A 206 22.61 22.57 -4.73
N VAL A 207 22.45 22.36 -3.42
CA VAL A 207 23.48 21.80 -2.54
C VAL A 207 23.23 20.30 -2.37
N ASN A 208 24.08 19.46 -2.96
CA ASN A 208 23.75 18.05 -3.22
C ASN A 208 24.07 17.07 -2.07
N ASN A 209 24.92 17.45 -1.11
CA ASN A 209 25.34 16.57 -0.01
C ASN A 209 24.54 16.76 1.28
N ILE A 210 23.38 17.43 1.19
CA ILE A 210 22.49 17.71 2.30
C ILE A 210 21.15 17.01 2.05
N ILE A 211 20.74 16.18 3.00
CA ILE A 211 19.41 15.56 2.98
C ILE A 211 18.36 16.67 3.06
N PRO A 212 17.22 16.59 2.33
CA PRO A 212 16.17 17.59 2.43
C PRO A 212 15.76 17.87 3.88
N PHE A 213 15.58 19.16 4.21
CA PHE A 213 15.05 19.59 5.50
C PHE A 213 13.58 19.18 5.56
N SER A 214 13.17 18.49 6.61
CA SER A 214 11.80 17.99 6.73
C SER A 214 11.11 18.63 7.93
N LEU A 215 10.14 19.50 7.68
CA LEU A 215 9.31 20.10 8.71
C LEU A 215 8.11 19.21 8.97
N GLU A 216 8.03 18.65 10.17
CA GLU A 216 6.97 17.73 10.59
C GLU A 216 5.85 18.47 11.33
N PHE A 217 4.62 18.30 10.87
CA PHE A 217 3.40 18.82 11.49
C PHE A 217 2.42 17.69 11.74
N GLU A 218 1.73 17.72 12.89
CA GLU A 218 0.62 16.80 13.15
C GLU A 218 -0.72 17.52 12.93
N LYS A 219 -1.63 16.86 12.20
CA LYS A 219 -3.02 17.29 12.05
C LYS A 219 -3.93 16.12 12.37
N ASN A 220 -4.92 16.36 13.23
CA ASN A 220 -6.03 15.43 13.42
C ASN A 220 -6.85 15.40 12.13
N ILE A 221 -7.19 14.21 11.65
CA ILE A 221 -8.13 14.06 10.55
C ILE A 221 -9.46 13.62 11.13
N VAL A 222 -10.51 14.36 10.77
CA VAL A 222 -11.88 13.94 11.09
C VAL A 222 -12.36 13.09 9.93
N TYR A 223 -12.63 11.81 10.21
CA TYR A 223 -13.22 10.91 9.25
C TYR A 223 -14.66 11.33 8.97
N PRO A 224 -15.08 11.37 7.69
CA PRO A 224 -16.49 11.60 7.38
C PRO A 224 -17.36 10.43 7.85
N THR A 225 -16.82 9.20 7.94
CA THR A 225 -17.54 8.02 8.42
C THR A 225 -16.60 7.13 9.23
N PRO A 226 -16.98 6.65 10.43
CA PRO A 226 -16.23 5.63 11.16
C PRO A 226 -16.24 4.28 10.41
N VAL A 227 -15.18 3.47 10.50
CA VAL A 227 -15.13 2.16 9.82
C VAL A 227 -16.26 1.24 10.27
N ASP A 228 -16.67 1.26 11.53
CA ASP A 228 -17.81 0.46 12.00
C ASP A 228 -19.13 0.78 11.29
N ALA A 229 -19.28 2.00 10.77
CA ALA A 229 -20.43 2.43 9.98
C ALA A 229 -20.30 2.11 8.47
N LEU A 230 -19.18 1.52 8.04
CA LEU A 230 -19.02 1.00 6.68
C LEU A 230 -20.06 -0.10 6.45
N LYS A 231 -20.98 0.17 5.50
CA LYS A 231 -21.97 -0.81 5.05
C LYS A 231 -21.28 -1.89 4.23
N VAL A 232 -21.48 -3.14 4.63
CA VAL A 232 -21.10 -4.33 3.88
C VAL A 232 -22.27 -4.76 3.02
N ASP A 233 -22.08 -4.69 1.71
CA ASP A 233 -23.06 -5.03 0.70
C ASP A 233 -22.82 -6.47 0.18
N ILE A 234 -23.89 -7.27 0.19
CA ILE A 234 -23.93 -8.63 -0.36
C ILE A 234 -25.17 -8.81 -1.26
N ASP A 235 -25.70 -7.71 -1.80
CA ASP A 235 -26.78 -7.76 -2.77
C ASP A 235 -26.28 -8.43 -4.06
N GLU A 236 -26.99 -9.47 -4.47
CA GLU A 236 -26.66 -10.28 -5.63
C GLU A 236 -26.83 -9.51 -6.94
N ASN A 237 -27.64 -8.44 -6.93
CA ASN A 237 -27.76 -7.51 -8.06
C ASN A 237 -26.44 -6.78 -8.37
N ASN A 238 -25.54 -6.69 -7.39
CA ASN A 238 -24.23 -6.05 -7.54
C ASN A 238 -23.12 -7.05 -7.88
N PHE A 239 -23.41 -8.36 -7.87
CA PHE A 239 -22.44 -9.40 -8.21
C PHE A 239 -22.28 -9.54 -9.72
N GLN A 240 -21.08 -9.98 -10.15
CA GLN A 240 -20.80 -10.23 -11.55
C GLN A 240 -20.62 -11.72 -11.82
N SER A 241 -21.38 -12.22 -12.79
CA SER A 241 -21.25 -13.61 -13.26
C SER A 241 -19.84 -13.85 -13.83
N LEU A 242 -19.26 -14.99 -13.45
CA LEU A 242 -17.98 -15.46 -13.99
C LEU A 242 -18.08 -15.84 -15.48
N ASN A 243 -19.29 -16.19 -15.94
CA ASN A 243 -19.56 -16.72 -17.28
C ASN A 243 -18.73 -17.99 -17.58
N LEU A 244 -18.62 -18.88 -16.58
CA LEU A 244 -17.95 -20.17 -16.67
C LEU A 244 -18.97 -21.30 -16.57
N ASP A 245 -18.73 -22.40 -17.27
CA ASP A 245 -19.56 -23.61 -17.15
C ASP A 245 -18.92 -24.61 -16.18
N PHE A 246 -19.37 -24.59 -14.92
CA PHE A 246 -18.94 -25.52 -13.89
C PHE A 246 -19.53 -26.94 -14.06
N ASN A 247 -20.45 -27.15 -15.00
CA ASN A 247 -20.88 -28.49 -15.41
C ASN A 247 -19.94 -29.10 -16.47
N SER A 248 -19.09 -28.29 -17.12
CA SER A 248 -18.08 -28.78 -18.05
C SER A 248 -17.13 -29.76 -17.35
N LYS A 249 -16.67 -30.79 -18.08
CA LYS A 249 -15.80 -31.83 -17.51
C LYS A 249 -14.57 -31.24 -16.83
N LYS A 250 -13.92 -30.27 -17.48
CA LYS A 250 -12.73 -29.56 -17.01
C LYS A 250 -12.90 -28.96 -15.61
N LEU A 251 -13.89 -28.08 -15.44
CA LEU A 251 -14.12 -27.42 -14.15
C LEU A 251 -14.76 -28.38 -13.13
N LYS A 252 -15.60 -29.30 -13.60
CA LYS A 252 -16.18 -30.33 -12.73
C LYS A 252 -15.07 -31.19 -12.11
N ASP A 253 -14.05 -31.62 -12.84
CA ASP A 253 -13.01 -32.52 -12.33
C ASP A 253 -12.14 -31.87 -11.23
N ILE A 254 -12.03 -30.54 -11.19
CA ILE A 254 -11.29 -29.78 -10.17
C ILE A 254 -12.16 -29.17 -9.06
N SER A 255 -13.43 -29.58 -8.97
CA SER A 255 -14.39 -29.00 -8.02
C SER A 255 -15.19 -30.05 -7.27
N PHE A 256 -15.67 -29.77 -6.06
CA PHE A 256 -16.60 -30.64 -5.34
C PHE A 256 -17.72 -29.86 -4.65
N LYS A 257 -18.89 -30.49 -4.51
CA LYS A 257 -20.05 -29.90 -3.82
C LYS A 257 -19.86 -29.90 -2.30
N ALA A 258 -20.22 -28.80 -1.65
CA ALA A 258 -20.12 -28.66 -0.21
C ALA A 258 -21.27 -27.83 0.40
N SER A 259 -21.35 -27.85 1.72
CA SER A 259 -22.05 -26.85 2.53
C SER A 259 -21.03 -26.12 3.40
N LEU A 260 -21.29 -24.85 3.73
CA LEU A 260 -20.50 -24.11 4.69
C LEU A 260 -20.92 -24.50 6.11
N VAL A 261 -19.94 -24.76 6.98
CA VAL A 261 -20.14 -25.15 8.39
C VAL A 261 -19.88 -23.97 9.31
N SER A 262 -18.81 -23.22 9.06
CA SER A 262 -18.43 -22.05 9.85
C SER A 262 -17.55 -21.10 9.04
N VAL A 263 -17.42 -19.87 9.56
CA VAL A 263 -16.55 -18.82 9.07
C VAL A 263 -15.63 -18.37 10.21
N SER A 264 -14.33 -18.22 9.92
CA SER A 264 -13.32 -17.77 10.89
C SER A 264 -13.07 -16.26 10.77
N ASP A 265 -12.88 -15.84 9.53
CA ASP A 265 -12.49 -14.50 9.11
C ASP A 265 -12.95 -14.29 7.66
N GLY A 266 -12.46 -13.23 7.00
CA GLY A 266 -12.92 -12.85 5.68
C GLY A 266 -12.53 -13.83 4.54
N ASP A 267 -11.60 -14.75 4.76
CA ASP A 267 -11.06 -15.64 3.72
C ASP A 267 -10.89 -17.11 4.13
N THR A 268 -11.35 -17.48 5.33
CA THR A 268 -11.23 -18.83 5.88
C THR A 268 -12.59 -19.37 6.32
N PHE A 269 -12.98 -20.50 5.72
CA PHE A 269 -14.24 -21.19 5.96
C PHE A 269 -13.98 -22.64 6.40
N SER A 270 -14.93 -23.24 7.11
CA SER A 270 -15.03 -24.70 7.22
C SER A 270 -16.15 -25.19 6.33
N VAL A 271 -15.90 -26.23 5.54
CA VAL A 271 -16.85 -26.76 4.55
C VAL A 271 -17.06 -28.26 4.73
N LEU A 272 -18.30 -28.71 4.63
CA LEU A 272 -18.71 -30.11 4.70
C LEU A 272 -18.87 -30.66 3.29
N ALA A 273 -18.05 -31.64 2.89
CA ALA A 273 -18.13 -32.23 1.57
C ALA A 273 -19.42 -33.06 1.39
N LYS A 274 -20.12 -32.87 0.27
CA LYS A 274 -21.37 -33.59 -0.05
C LYS A 274 -21.17 -34.81 -0.95
N GLU A 275 -19.95 -35.03 -1.44
CA GLU A 275 -19.60 -36.11 -2.36
C GLU A 275 -18.19 -36.64 -2.11
N ASN A 276 -17.93 -37.86 -2.58
CA ASN A 276 -16.58 -38.42 -2.62
C ASN A 276 -15.93 -38.03 -3.93
N LYS A 277 -14.70 -37.51 -3.89
CA LYS A 277 -13.98 -37.08 -5.08
C LYS A 277 -12.48 -37.07 -4.89
N ILE A 278 -11.75 -37.43 -5.95
CA ILE A 278 -10.30 -37.25 -6.02
C ILE A 278 -10.03 -36.07 -6.95
N ILE A 279 -9.38 -35.02 -6.43
CA ILE A 279 -9.00 -33.83 -7.18
C ILE A 279 -7.49 -33.68 -7.09
N GLY A 280 -6.78 -33.98 -8.18
CA GLY A 280 -5.32 -34.05 -8.17
C GLY A 280 -4.82 -35.03 -7.09
N ASN A 281 -4.14 -34.52 -6.08
CA ASN A 281 -3.63 -35.28 -4.93
C ASN A 281 -4.52 -35.18 -3.67
N VAL A 282 -5.69 -34.53 -3.76
CA VAL A 282 -6.61 -34.34 -2.64
C VAL A 282 -7.75 -35.36 -2.71
N ASN A 283 -7.87 -36.19 -1.66
CA ASN A 283 -9.02 -37.09 -1.48
C ASN A 283 -10.10 -36.39 -0.65
N VAL A 284 -11.22 -36.07 -1.28
CA VAL A 284 -12.41 -35.50 -0.68
C VAL A 284 -13.38 -36.62 -0.33
N GLU A 285 -13.76 -36.72 0.93
CA GLU A 285 -14.66 -37.73 1.46
C GLU A 285 -15.98 -37.09 1.88
N LYS A 286 -17.09 -37.67 1.42
CA LYS A 286 -18.43 -37.22 1.76
C LYS A 286 -18.63 -37.26 3.28
N GLY A 287 -19.15 -36.16 3.84
CA GLY A 287 -19.39 -36.01 5.27
C GLY A 287 -18.18 -35.56 6.09
N GLN A 288 -16.99 -35.42 5.47
CA GLN A 288 -15.84 -34.82 6.14
C GLN A 288 -15.88 -33.30 6.07
N THR A 289 -15.38 -32.67 7.14
CA THR A 289 -15.21 -31.21 7.22
C THR A 289 -13.78 -30.83 6.90
N TYR A 290 -13.61 -29.85 6.02
CA TYR A 290 -12.33 -29.31 5.60
C TYR A 290 -12.25 -27.84 5.98
N LYS A 291 -11.11 -27.40 6.53
CA LYS A 291 -10.81 -25.98 6.68
C LYS A 291 -10.26 -25.48 5.34
N LEU A 292 -10.98 -24.55 4.73
CA LEU A 292 -10.67 -23.96 3.43
C LEU A 292 -10.04 -22.58 3.63
N ARG A 293 -8.90 -22.33 2.98
CA ARG A 293 -8.34 -21.00 2.77
C ARG A 293 -8.60 -20.58 1.33
N LEU A 294 -9.17 -19.39 1.15
CA LEU A 294 -9.47 -18.89 -0.18
C LEU A 294 -8.21 -18.47 -0.93
N ARG A 295 -8.12 -18.90 -2.20
CA ARG A 295 -7.01 -18.60 -3.10
C ARG A 295 -7.13 -17.18 -3.63
N GLY A 296 -6.00 -16.52 -3.85
CA GLY A 296 -5.96 -15.22 -4.53
C GLY A 296 -6.41 -14.02 -3.69
N ILE A 297 -6.78 -14.22 -2.41
CA ILE A 297 -7.06 -13.14 -1.46
C ILE A 297 -6.34 -13.36 -0.14
N ASP A 298 -6.16 -12.26 0.59
CA ASP A 298 -5.74 -12.24 1.97
C ASP A 298 -6.47 -11.11 2.66
N THR A 299 -7.27 -11.41 3.68
CA THR A 299 -8.04 -10.40 4.41
C THR A 299 -7.23 -9.85 5.60
N PRO A 300 -7.51 -8.62 6.06
CA PRO A 300 -6.88 -8.10 7.27
C PRO A 300 -7.12 -9.02 8.45
N GLU A 301 -6.14 -9.17 9.34
CA GLU A 301 -6.17 -10.19 10.38
C GLU A 301 -6.73 -9.63 11.69
N LYS A 302 -7.59 -10.39 12.38
CA LYS A 302 -7.91 -10.10 13.79
C LYS A 302 -6.76 -10.50 14.71
N GLY A 303 -5.85 -11.33 14.23
CA GLY A 303 -4.67 -11.77 14.95
C GLY A 303 -4.14 -13.06 14.37
N VAL A 304 -2.84 -13.29 14.54
CA VAL A 304 -2.13 -14.41 13.91
C VAL A 304 -1.44 -15.28 14.95
N GLY A 305 -1.31 -16.58 14.67
CA GLY A 305 -0.60 -17.53 15.52
C GLY A 305 -1.51 -18.47 16.33
N ALA A 306 -0.89 -19.38 17.06
CA ALA A 306 -1.58 -20.32 17.96
C ALA A 306 -1.65 -19.76 19.38
N LYS A 307 -2.41 -20.41 20.28
CA LYS A 307 -2.70 -19.93 21.65
C LYS A 307 -1.47 -19.40 22.41
N ASP A 308 -0.31 -20.07 22.31
CA ASP A 308 0.91 -19.69 23.03
C ASP A 308 1.84 -18.73 22.24
N GLY A 309 1.35 -18.15 21.16
CA GLY A 309 2.04 -17.17 20.32
C GLY A 309 1.08 -16.29 19.53
N TYR A 310 -0.15 -16.13 20.05
CA TYR A 310 -1.19 -15.37 19.38
C TYR A 310 -0.86 -13.89 19.47
N LYS A 311 -0.75 -13.25 18.31
CA LYS A 311 -0.47 -11.84 18.17
C LYS A 311 -1.74 -11.15 17.70
N TYR A 312 -2.38 -10.41 18.59
CA TYR A 312 -3.53 -9.57 18.28
C TYR A 312 -3.14 -8.50 17.26
N SER A 313 -4.04 -8.14 16.35
CA SER A 313 -3.85 -6.94 15.54
C SER A 313 -4.11 -5.70 16.39
N GLY A 314 -3.51 -4.58 15.98
CA GLY A 314 -3.93 -3.29 16.52
C GLY A 314 -5.39 -3.00 16.20
N ALA A 315 -6.04 -2.14 16.99
CA ALA A 315 -7.44 -1.79 16.81
C ALA A 315 -7.74 -1.28 15.38
N PHE A 316 -6.81 -0.55 14.76
CA PHE A 316 -6.99 -0.02 13.41
C PHE A 316 -7.22 -1.15 12.38
N GLU A 317 -6.30 -2.12 12.28
CA GLU A 317 -6.45 -3.30 11.42
C GLU A 317 -7.68 -4.13 11.80
N TYR A 318 -7.92 -4.33 13.10
CA TYR A 318 -9.03 -5.12 13.60
C TYR A 318 -10.40 -4.63 13.09
N HIS A 319 -10.65 -3.31 13.10
CA HIS A 319 -11.92 -2.76 12.60
C HIS A 319 -12.15 -3.03 11.10
N PHE A 320 -11.08 -3.02 10.28
CA PHE A 320 -11.19 -3.43 8.87
C PHE A 320 -11.37 -4.95 8.73
N ALA A 321 -10.68 -5.75 9.54
CA ALA A 321 -10.84 -7.22 9.59
C ALA A 321 -12.26 -7.64 9.96
N LEU A 322 -12.92 -6.90 10.86
CA LEU A 322 -14.32 -7.10 11.20
C LEU A 322 -15.24 -6.90 9.99
N LYS A 323 -14.93 -5.96 9.08
CA LYS A 323 -15.74 -5.72 7.88
C LYS A 323 -15.58 -6.81 6.82
N SER A 324 -14.37 -7.33 6.64
CA SER A 324 -14.16 -8.52 5.81
C SER A 324 -14.88 -9.73 6.40
N THR A 325 -14.87 -9.89 7.74
CA THR A 325 -15.62 -10.97 8.41
C THR A 325 -17.13 -10.78 8.28
N GLU A 326 -17.65 -9.56 8.44
CA GLU A 326 -19.08 -9.27 8.30
C GLU A 326 -19.58 -9.67 6.90
N PHE A 327 -18.77 -9.46 5.85
CA PHE A 327 -19.07 -9.94 4.50
C PHE A 327 -19.17 -11.47 4.46
N ALA A 328 -18.19 -12.15 5.05
CA ALA A 328 -18.11 -13.60 5.12
C ALA A 328 -19.29 -14.21 5.91
N GLU A 329 -19.70 -13.60 7.02
CA GLU A 329 -20.84 -14.01 7.85
C GLU A 329 -22.17 -13.80 7.13
N LYS A 330 -22.35 -12.66 6.46
CA LYS A 330 -23.54 -12.39 5.64
C LYS A 330 -23.63 -13.37 4.47
N PHE A 331 -22.51 -13.61 3.79
CA PHE A 331 -22.39 -14.63 2.75
C PHE A 331 -22.76 -16.02 3.29
N PHE A 332 -22.18 -16.42 4.43
CA PHE A 332 -22.47 -17.69 5.09
C PHE A 332 -23.97 -17.84 5.35
N ASN A 333 -24.60 -16.84 5.96
CA ASN A 333 -26.03 -16.90 6.27
C ASN A 333 -26.92 -17.06 5.02
N LYS A 334 -26.50 -16.50 3.87
CA LYS A 334 -27.27 -16.54 2.63
C LYS A 334 -27.02 -17.81 1.80
N TYR A 335 -25.79 -18.33 1.77
CA TYR A 335 -25.37 -19.37 0.84
C TYR A 335 -24.81 -20.65 1.49
N LYS A 336 -24.89 -20.80 2.82
CA LYS A 336 -24.31 -21.95 3.56
C LYS A 336 -24.69 -23.33 3.02
N ASP A 337 -25.90 -23.49 2.49
CA ASP A 337 -26.41 -24.83 2.24
C ASP A 337 -25.91 -25.42 0.92
N ASP A 338 -25.62 -24.62 -0.12
CA ASP A 338 -25.19 -25.13 -1.43
C ASP A 338 -24.10 -24.25 -2.08
N VAL A 339 -22.86 -24.74 -2.00
CA VAL A 339 -21.70 -24.14 -2.68
C VAL A 339 -20.90 -25.20 -3.43
N LEU A 340 -20.12 -24.74 -4.40
CA LEU A 340 -19.12 -25.54 -5.09
C LEU A 340 -17.73 -25.06 -4.67
N ILE A 341 -16.90 -25.96 -4.15
CA ILE A 341 -15.49 -25.66 -3.89
C ILE A 341 -14.71 -26.01 -5.14
N SER A 342 -14.10 -25.03 -5.79
CA SER A 342 -13.39 -25.18 -7.07
C SER A 342 -11.91 -24.86 -6.91
N PHE A 343 -11.12 -25.16 -7.95
CA PHE A 343 -9.69 -24.88 -8.01
C PHE A 343 -8.91 -25.39 -6.79
N VAL A 344 -9.28 -26.58 -6.31
CA VAL A 344 -8.70 -27.19 -5.12
C VAL A 344 -7.23 -27.49 -5.36
N ASP A 345 -6.36 -26.96 -4.50
CA ASP A 345 -4.90 -27.07 -4.63
C ASP A 345 -4.28 -27.46 -3.29
N GLY A 346 -4.11 -28.77 -3.09
CA GLY A 346 -3.37 -29.33 -1.96
C GLY A 346 -3.78 -28.79 -0.58
N LYS A 347 -2.78 -28.63 0.28
CA LYS A 347 -2.92 -28.04 1.60
C LYS A 347 -1.81 -27.02 1.87
N ASP A 348 -2.14 -25.96 2.59
CA ASP A 348 -1.17 -24.98 3.03
C ASP A 348 -0.35 -25.45 4.25
N THR A 349 0.56 -24.59 4.73
CA THR A 349 1.42 -24.86 5.89
C THR A 349 0.65 -25.05 7.20
N TYR A 350 -0.62 -24.65 7.25
CA TYR A 350 -1.53 -24.85 8.39
C TYR A 350 -2.51 -26.00 8.17
N ASN A 351 -2.24 -26.87 7.18
CA ASN A 351 -3.05 -28.03 6.83
C ASN A 351 -4.50 -27.66 6.40
N ARG A 352 -4.70 -26.44 5.91
CA ARG A 352 -5.96 -25.98 5.30
C ARG A 352 -5.95 -26.33 3.82
N THR A 353 -7.06 -26.82 3.30
CA THR A 353 -7.25 -26.96 1.85
C THR A 353 -7.27 -25.57 1.23
N VAL A 354 -6.56 -25.37 0.11
CA VAL A 354 -6.62 -24.11 -0.65
C VAL A 354 -7.59 -24.28 -1.82
N GLY A 355 -8.44 -23.30 -2.06
CA GLY A 355 -9.40 -23.35 -3.17
C GLY A 355 -10.25 -22.10 -3.25
N GLU A 356 -11.35 -22.19 -3.99
CA GLU A 356 -12.29 -21.09 -4.21
C GLU A 356 -13.73 -21.53 -3.92
N ILE A 357 -14.55 -20.64 -3.36
CA ILE A 357 -15.98 -20.88 -3.20
C ILE A 357 -16.73 -20.26 -4.38
N ILE A 358 -17.39 -21.13 -5.16
CA ILE A 358 -18.29 -20.74 -6.24
C ILE A 358 -19.75 -20.94 -5.77
N PHE A 359 -20.60 -19.96 -6.01
CA PHE A 359 -21.96 -19.90 -5.47
C PHE A 359 -22.97 -19.30 -6.46
N GLY A 360 -24.24 -19.17 -6.03
CA GLY A 360 -25.33 -18.62 -6.85
C GLY A 360 -25.72 -19.59 -7.97
N LYS A 361 -26.20 -20.76 -7.58
CA LYS A 361 -26.61 -21.80 -8.52
C LYS A 361 -27.83 -21.36 -9.32
N ASP A 362 -27.74 -21.47 -10.63
CA ASP A 362 -28.86 -21.29 -11.54
C ASP A 362 -29.79 -22.51 -11.45
N GLU A 363 -31.04 -22.30 -11.06
CA GLU A 363 -32.00 -23.41 -10.92
C GLU A 363 -32.37 -24.08 -12.26
N THR A 364 -32.20 -23.38 -13.39
CA THR A 364 -32.54 -23.91 -14.71
C THR A 364 -31.41 -24.77 -15.28
N THR A 365 -30.18 -24.28 -15.18
CA THR A 365 -28.99 -24.93 -15.76
C THR A 365 -28.19 -25.76 -14.76
N GLY A 366 -28.44 -25.58 -13.45
CA GLY A 366 -27.66 -26.17 -12.37
C GLY A 366 -26.24 -25.61 -12.26
N ASN A 367 -25.88 -24.62 -13.08
CA ASN A 367 -24.54 -24.03 -13.13
C ASN A 367 -24.36 -22.96 -12.05
N TYR A 368 -23.15 -22.79 -11.53
CA TYR A 368 -22.84 -21.75 -10.54
C TYR A 368 -22.33 -20.48 -11.21
N LYS A 369 -22.60 -19.30 -10.63
CA LYS A 369 -22.41 -18.01 -11.29
C LYS A 369 -21.29 -17.15 -10.70
N TYR A 370 -21.08 -17.18 -9.40
CA TYR A 370 -20.27 -16.17 -8.71
C TYR A 370 -19.09 -16.79 -7.96
N SER A 371 -18.02 -16.02 -7.76
CA SER A 371 -16.85 -16.38 -6.93
C SER A 371 -16.83 -15.50 -5.70
N TYR A 372 -16.69 -16.11 -4.52
CA TYR A 372 -16.59 -15.37 -3.26
C TYR A 372 -15.41 -14.38 -3.31
N SER A 373 -14.22 -14.86 -3.69
CA SER A 373 -13.00 -14.05 -3.71
C SER A 373 -13.11 -12.86 -4.63
N THR A 374 -13.77 -13.03 -5.77
CA THR A 374 -14.03 -11.94 -6.72
C THR A 374 -14.99 -10.90 -6.12
N GLU A 375 -16.06 -11.34 -5.46
CA GLU A 375 -17.07 -10.42 -4.93
C GLU A 375 -16.62 -9.68 -3.66
N ILE A 376 -15.82 -10.29 -2.77
CA ILE A 376 -15.24 -9.56 -1.64
C ILE A 376 -14.19 -8.53 -2.09
N VAL A 377 -13.43 -8.82 -3.15
CA VAL A 377 -12.53 -7.85 -3.80
C VAL A 377 -13.34 -6.72 -4.41
N ARG A 378 -14.44 -7.02 -5.12
CA ARG A 378 -15.34 -6.02 -5.71
C ARG A 378 -15.98 -5.11 -4.67
N ALA A 379 -16.33 -5.66 -3.51
CA ALA A 379 -16.82 -4.89 -2.37
C ALA A 379 -15.73 -3.98 -1.74
N GLY A 380 -14.46 -4.13 -2.14
CA GLY A 380 -13.33 -3.39 -1.63
C GLY A 380 -12.97 -3.77 -0.19
N LEU A 381 -13.33 -4.98 0.27
CA LEU A 381 -13.11 -5.44 1.64
C LEU A 381 -11.90 -6.36 1.77
N THR A 382 -11.09 -6.45 0.73
CA THR A 382 -9.77 -7.09 0.70
C THR A 382 -8.99 -6.60 -0.51
N LEU A 383 -7.67 -6.73 -0.46
CA LEU A 383 -6.84 -6.67 -1.66
C LEU A 383 -6.71 -8.07 -2.27
N PRO A 384 -6.66 -8.20 -3.61
CA PRO A 384 -6.24 -9.43 -4.25
C PRO A 384 -4.78 -9.75 -3.89
N LEU A 385 -4.41 -11.02 -3.99
CA LEU A 385 -3.09 -11.55 -3.67
C LEU A 385 -2.59 -12.41 -4.84
N GLU A 386 -1.47 -12.00 -5.42
CA GLU A 386 -0.80 -12.76 -6.48
C GLU A 386 -0.13 -14.04 -5.95
N ASP A 387 0.04 -15.00 -6.85
CA ASP A 387 1.00 -16.06 -6.77
C ASP A 387 2.30 -15.58 -7.42
N SER A 388 3.45 -15.84 -6.80
CA SER A 388 4.76 -15.43 -7.32
C SER A 388 5.04 -15.88 -8.76
N THR A 389 4.35 -16.91 -9.25
CA THR A 389 4.50 -17.43 -10.63
C THR A 389 3.33 -17.07 -11.54
N TRP A 390 2.52 -16.06 -11.20
CA TRP A 390 1.27 -15.79 -11.92
C TRP A 390 1.46 -15.51 -13.41
N SER A 391 2.51 -14.78 -13.78
CA SER A 391 2.77 -14.42 -15.17
C SER A 391 3.08 -15.64 -16.03
N ASN A 392 3.67 -16.69 -15.46
CA ASN A 392 3.97 -17.94 -16.16
C ASN A 392 2.70 -18.64 -16.64
N ALA A 393 1.61 -18.58 -15.86
CA ALA A 393 0.33 -19.18 -16.27
C ALA A 393 -0.22 -18.53 -17.55
N PHE A 394 0.00 -17.22 -17.74
CA PHE A 394 -0.36 -16.52 -18.98
C PHE A 394 0.63 -16.78 -20.11
N ILE A 395 1.94 -16.76 -19.83
CA ILE A 395 3.00 -17.01 -20.83
C ILE A 395 2.90 -18.43 -21.42
N HIS A 396 2.58 -19.42 -20.59
CA HIS A 396 2.44 -20.82 -21.00
C HIS A 396 1.01 -21.21 -21.39
N ASN A 397 0.08 -20.25 -21.40
CA ASN A 397 -1.32 -20.45 -21.75
C ASN A 397 -1.98 -21.60 -20.97
N GLU A 398 -1.83 -21.58 -19.64
CA GLU A 398 -2.44 -22.55 -18.72
C GLU A 398 -3.94 -22.25 -18.54
N GLU A 399 -4.72 -22.42 -19.61
CA GLU A 399 -6.15 -22.01 -19.69
C GLU A 399 -7.07 -22.71 -18.67
N ASP A 400 -6.57 -23.73 -17.98
CA ASP A 400 -7.25 -24.49 -16.94
C ASP A 400 -6.94 -24.00 -15.52
N SER A 401 -5.92 -23.16 -15.36
CA SER A 401 -5.44 -22.75 -14.05
C SER A 401 -6.36 -21.71 -13.39
N TYR A 402 -6.35 -21.70 -12.05
CA TYR A 402 -6.99 -20.65 -11.26
C TYR A 402 -6.52 -19.27 -11.71
N ILE A 403 -5.22 -19.10 -11.92
CA ILE A 403 -4.60 -17.82 -12.26
C ILE A 403 -5.16 -17.31 -13.58
N TYR A 404 -5.12 -18.15 -14.61
CA TYR A 404 -5.58 -17.79 -15.95
C TYR A 404 -7.07 -17.41 -15.99
N ILE A 405 -7.90 -18.14 -15.24
CA ILE A 405 -9.35 -17.96 -15.26
C ILE A 405 -9.80 -16.83 -14.32
N MET A 406 -9.27 -16.80 -13.09
CA MET A 406 -9.78 -15.95 -12.02
C MET A 406 -9.07 -14.60 -11.92
N TYR A 407 -7.78 -14.49 -12.25
CA TYR A 407 -7.08 -13.20 -12.12
C TYR A 407 -7.69 -12.09 -13.00
N PRO A 408 -8.13 -12.36 -14.24
CA PRO A 408 -8.86 -11.37 -15.02
C PRO A 408 -10.11 -10.84 -14.30
N LYS A 409 -10.88 -11.73 -13.68
CA LYS A 409 -12.10 -11.38 -12.93
C LYS A 409 -11.78 -10.60 -11.66
N MET A 410 -10.71 -10.98 -10.96
CA MET A 410 -10.24 -10.27 -9.76
C MET A 410 -9.66 -8.90 -10.10
N SER A 411 -8.98 -8.75 -11.24
CA SER A 411 -8.47 -7.44 -11.70
C SER A 411 -9.63 -6.50 -12.08
N GLU A 412 -10.67 -7.00 -12.75
CA GLU A 412 -11.88 -6.23 -13.00
C GLU A 412 -12.56 -5.80 -11.68
N ALA A 413 -12.72 -6.74 -10.74
CA ALA A 413 -13.29 -6.47 -9.42
C ALA A 413 -12.48 -5.43 -8.63
N ALA A 414 -11.16 -5.56 -8.62
CA ALA A 414 -10.24 -4.67 -7.93
C ALA A 414 -10.31 -3.25 -8.51
N ASN A 415 -10.31 -3.12 -9.83
CA ASN A 415 -10.44 -1.82 -10.50
C ASN A 415 -11.83 -1.20 -10.27
N GLN A 416 -12.90 -2.01 -10.24
CA GLN A 416 -14.23 -1.50 -9.89
C GLN A 416 -14.26 -0.94 -8.47
N ALA A 417 -13.77 -1.70 -7.48
CA ALA A 417 -13.70 -1.25 -6.09
C ALA A 417 -12.89 0.04 -5.95
N TYR A 418 -11.77 0.13 -6.66
CA TYR A 418 -10.91 1.30 -6.69
C TYR A 418 -11.61 2.51 -7.32
N GLN A 419 -12.15 2.39 -8.52
CA GLN A 419 -12.78 3.50 -9.25
C GLN A 419 -14.06 4.00 -8.56
N GLN A 420 -14.87 3.07 -8.05
CA GLN A 420 -16.14 3.39 -7.37
C GLN A 420 -15.96 3.69 -5.88
N GLN A 421 -14.73 3.66 -5.37
CA GLN A 421 -14.41 4.00 -3.98
C GLN A 421 -15.19 3.13 -2.97
N LEU A 422 -15.21 1.82 -3.20
CA LEU A 422 -15.93 0.84 -2.37
C LEU A 422 -15.06 0.35 -1.21
N GLY A 423 -15.73 -0.12 -0.14
CA GLY A 423 -15.07 -0.72 1.02
C GLY A 423 -13.96 0.15 1.61
N PHE A 424 -12.74 -0.40 1.66
CA PHE A 424 -11.54 0.23 2.18
C PHE A 424 -11.10 1.45 1.36
N PHE A 425 -11.45 1.53 0.07
CA PHE A 425 -11.13 2.69 -0.77
C PHE A 425 -11.91 3.96 -0.38
N LYS A 426 -12.96 3.85 0.44
CA LYS A 426 -13.56 5.03 1.10
C LYS A 426 -12.58 5.75 2.03
N TYR A 427 -11.58 5.02 2.53
CA TYR A 427 -10.60 5.47 3.51
C TYR A 427 -9.23 5.74 2.89
N PHE A 428 -8.91 5.13 1.75
CA PHE A 428 -7.59 5.17 1.14
C PHE A 428 -7.65 5.53 -0.34
N ASN A 429 -6.62 6.24 -0.80
CA ASN A 429 -6.49 6.64 -2.20
C ASN A 429 -5.85 5.58 -3.06
N GLU A 430 -5.05 4.68 -2.50
CA GLU A 430 -4.25 3.75 -3.28
C GLU A 430 -4.19 2.38 -2.58
N PRO A 431 -4.11 1.27 -3.34
CA PRO A 431 -3.94 -0.07 -2.76
C PRO A 431 -2.71 -0.17 -1.85
N LEU A 432 -1.64 0.56 -2.18
CA LEU A 432 -0.43 0.66 -1.35
C LEU A 432 -0.72 1.18 0.06
N GLU A 433 -1.61 2.16 0.19
CA GLU A 433 -1.99 2.70 1.50
C GLU A 433 -2.76 1.66 2.32
N ILE A 434 -3.68 0.92 1.68
CA ILE A 434 -4.41 -0.19 2.33
C ILE A 434 -3.40 -1.25 2.80
N SER A 435 -2.50 -1.69 1.92
CA SER A 435 -1.43 -2.65 2.23
C SER A 435 -0.57 -2.19 3.41
N LEU A 436 -0.22 -0.90 3.47
CA LEU A 436 0.66 -0.36 4.52
C LEU A 436 -0.04 -0.20 5.87
N TYR A 437 -1.30 0.24 5.88
CA TYR A 437 -1.96 0.67 7.11
C TYR A 437 -3.04 -0.29 7.60
N VAL A 438 -3.71 -1.02 6.70
CA VAL A 438 -4.73 -2.00 7.08
C VAL A 438 -4.10 -3.36 7.37
N TYR A 439 -3.11 -3.78 6.60
CA TYR A 439 -2.43 -5.08 6.77
C TYR A 439 -1.20 -4.97 7.68
N GLY A 440 -1.42 -4.58 8.95
CA GLY A 440 -0.35 -4.29 9.91
C GLY A 440 0.39 -5.53 10.42
N LEU A 441 -0.30 -6.65 10.63
CA LEU A 441 0.30 -7.90 11.09
C LEU A 441 1.04 -8.64 9.98
N LYS A 442 0.40 -8.77 8.82
CA LYS A 442 0.92 -9.46 7.64
C LYS A 442 0.57 -8.66 6.40
N ARG A 443 1.55 -7.90 5.93
CA ARG A 443 1.38 -7.03 4.76
C ARG A 443 1.03 -7.85 3.51
N ASN A 444 -0.07 -7.52 2.84
CA ASN A 444 -0.33 -7.99 1.48
C ASN A 444 0.45 -7.12 0.49
N SER A 445 1.50 -7.67 -0.14
CA SER A 445 2.29 -7.00 -1.19
C SER A 445 1.97 -7.51 -2.60
N GLY A 446 1.11 -8.52 -2.75
CA GLY A 446 0.85 -9.19 -4.02
C GLY A 446 -0.29 -8.58 -4.84
N TYR A 447 -0.70 -7.35 -4.55
CA TYR A 447 -1.84 -6.71 -5.22
C TYR A 447 -1.46 -6.03 -6.55
N GLY A 448 -0.17 -5.75 -6.77
CA GLY A 448 0.34 -4.92 -7.87
C GLY A 448 -0.17 -5.28 -9.27
N PRO A 449 -0.23 -6.57 -9.67
CA PRO A 449 -0.68 -6.98 -11.00
C PRO A 449 -2.16 -6.67 -11.31
N PHE A 450 -2.98 -6.45 -10.29
CA PHE A 450 -4.43 -6.35 -10.44
C PHE A 450 -4.93 -4.92 -10.66
N TYR A 451 -4.11 -3.92 -10.33
CA TYR A 451 -4.46 -2.50 -10.41
C TYR A 451 -3.72 -1.78 -11.54
N ASP A 452 -4.42 -0.83 -12.16
CA ASP A 452 -3.85 0.11 -13.12
C ASP A 452 -3.45 1.42 -12.42
N ASP A 453 -2.34 1.37 -11.68
CA ASP A 453 -1.85 2.45 -10.84
C ASP A 453 -0.72 3.28 -11.48
N GLY A 454 -0.44 3.06 -12.77
CA GLY A 454 0.60 3.77 -13.51
C GLY A 454 2.03 3.41 -13.12
N VAL A 455 2.22 2.35 -12.33
CA VAL A 455 3.54 1.75 -12.09
C VAL A 455 3.91 0.89 -13.29
N ASP A 456 5.13 1.07 -13.82
CA ASP A 456 5.69 0.31 -14.94
C ASP A 456 5.99 -1.15 -14.54
N GLU A 457 4.93 -1.91 -14.33
CA GLU A 457 4.94 -3.34 -14.02
C GLU A 457 3.99 -4.08 -14.96
N ILE A 458 4.29 -5.35 -15.24
CA ILE A 458 3.40 -6.21 -16.02
C ILE A 458 2.10 -6.41 -15.24
N LYS A 459 0.96 -6.09 -15.85
CA LYS A 459 -0.37 -6.22 -15.23
C LYS A 459 -1.16 -7.37 -15.86
N VAL A 460 -2.15 -7.89 -15.13
CA VAL A 460 -3.06 -8.93 -15.64
C VAL A 460 -3.78 -8.47 -16.92
N LYS A 461 -4.18 -7.19 -16.96
CA LYS A 461 -4.84 -6.59 -18.14
C LYS A 461 -4.00 -6.66 -19.42
N ASP A 462 -2.67 -6.68 -19.31
CA ASP A 462 -1.77 -6.69 -20.47
C ASP A 462 -1.80 -8.02 -21.24
N PHE A 463 -2.31 -9.07 -20.59
CA PHE A 463 -2.53 -10.38 -21.20
C PHE A 463 -3.96 -10.57 -21.73
N ILE A 464 -4.93 -9.84 -21.17
CA ILE A 464 -6.33 -9.89 -21.63
C ILE A 464 -6.48 -9.17 -22.98
N SER A 465 -5.87 -7.99 -23.12
CA SER A 465 -6.00 -7.16 -24.33
C SER A 465 -5.43 -7.81 -25.59
N LYS A 466 -4.39 -8.64 -25.46
CA LYS A 466 -3.72 -9.30 -26.59
C LYS A 466 -4.49 -10.47 -27.21
N LYS A 467 -5.56 -10.95 -26.58
CA LYS A 467 -6.39 -12.07 -27.11
C LYS A 467 -7.52 -11.60 -28.03
N GLY A 468 -7.72 -10.29 -28.18
CA GLY A 468 -8.79 -9.69 -28.98
C GLY A 468 -8.40 -9.25 -30.41
N ASP A 469 -7.12 -9.36 -30.77
CA ASP A 469 -6.54 -9.12 -32.11
C ASP A 469 -6.06 -10.45 -32.70
#